data_AF-A0A7Y3DKU9-F1
#
_entry.id   AF-A0A7Y3DKU9-F1
#
_cell.length_a   1.000
_cell.length_b   1.000
_cell.length_c   1.000
_cell.angle_alpha   90.00
_cell.angle_beta   90.00
_cell.angle_gamma   90.00
#
_symmetry.space_group_name_H-M   'P 1'
#
loop_
_entity.id
_entity.type
_entity.pdbx_description
1 polymer ?
#
loop_
_entity_poly.entity_id
_entity_poly.type
_entity_poly.pdbx_seq_one_letter_code
_entity_poly.pdbx_strand_id
1 'polypeptide(L)'
;MRSVTAPPPAIPRHSSASPADRSRTAPDESPGDDYPPAGDCRSGGRHHPAGTRRPRLRRRRRGSRQSNHRGVFARARPGVRAVGGAGHVREDARQSRHGELRDRDPRLSIGIITFPGTNCERDVAYAFEALGADTEQVWHRETSLDGIDGVVLPGGFAHGDYLRTGAIARFSPVMAAVEKLAAEGRPVLGICNGFQVLCEAGLLPGGLIANRDLRFICRPVHVRVQSPDSILTRAARPGQVLTIPLNSYEGNYITGGDAVRVMLRYTDAAGTLSDAANPNGSEGAIAAVANTAGNVAGLMPHPERAIEDFMGSTDGRILLESFVASLEAVPA
;
A
#
# COMPACT_ATOMS: atom_id res chain seq x y z
N MET A 1 -49.76 17.65 61.41
CA MET A 1 -50.17 18.67 60.42
C MET A 1 -49.70 18.23 59.05
N ARG A 2 -50.64 17.84 58.18
CA ARG A 2 -50.38 17.43 56.79
C ARG A 2 -50.36 18.70 55.93
N SER A 3 -49.41 18.81 55.00
CA SER A 3 -49.56 19.69 53.84
C SER A 3 -49.58 18.80 52.59
N VAL A 4 -50.68 18.94 51.85
CA VAL A 4 -51.07 18.25 50.63
C VAL A 4 -51.16 19.32 49.55
N THR A 5 -50.62 19.05 48.35
CA THR A 5 -51.03 19.54 47.00
C THR A 5 -49.85 19.38 46.03
N ALA A 6 -49.94 19.00 44.74
CA ALA A 6 -50.93 18.42 43.82
C ALA A 6 -50.16 18.07 42.51
N PRO A 7 -50.65 17.18 41.61
CA PRO A 7 -49.93 16.68 40.43
C PRO A 7 -50.09 17.58 39.16
N PRO A 8 -49.38 17.32 38.03
CA PRO A 8 -49.16 18.29 36.95
C PRO A 8 -50.33 18.38 35.93
N PRO A 9 -50.45 19.48 35.15
CA PRO A 9 -51.47 19.60 34.12
C PRO A 9 -51.08 18.94 32.78
N ALA A 10 -52.11 18.51 32.05
CA ALA A 10 -52.08 17.65 30.87
C ALA A 10 -51.91 18.39 29.53
N ILE A 11 -51.56 17.58 28.52
CA ILE A 11 -51.31 17.83 27.09
C ILE A 11 -52.59 18.28 26.33
N PRO A 12 -52.52 19.20 25.35
CA PRO A 12 -53.51 19.28 24.28
C PRO A 12 -53.10 18.46 23.04
N ARG A 13 -54.01 17.58 22.59
CA ARG A 13 -53.95 16.86 21.32
C ARG A 13 -54.57 17.69 20.20
N HIS A 14 -53.90 17.82 19.06
CA HIS A 14 -54.43 18.04 17.70
C HIS A 14 -53.29 17.73 16.73
N SER A 15 -53.44 17.21 15.52
CA SER A 15 -54.48 16.53 14.76
C SER A 15 -53.72 15.96 13.55
N SER A 16 -53.96 14.71 13.19
CA SER A 16 -53.36 14.04 12.04
C SER A 16 -53.74 14.71 10.72
N ALA A 17 -52.74 15.08 9.91
CA ALA A 17 -52.92 15.41 8.50
C ALA A 17 -52.21 14.35 7.64
N SER A 18 -53.00 13.66 6.82
CA SER A 18 -52.59 12.66 5.84
C SER A 18 -51.96 13.34 4.62
N PRO A 19 -50.90 12.78 3.98
CA PRO A 19 -50.41 13.32 2.72
C PRO A 19 -51.23 12.75 1.55
N ALA A 20 -52.01 13.61 0.92
CA ALA A 20 -52.60 13.35 -0.38
C ALA A 20 -51.55 13.56 -1.49
N ASP A 21 -51.40 12.52 -2.30
CA ASP A 21 -51.33 12.54 -3.77
C ASP A 21 -50.59 13.72 -4.42
N ARG A 22 -49.36 13.45 -4.89
CA ARG A 22 -48.73 14.24 -5.94
C ARG A 22 -48.20 13.30 -7.02
N SER A 23 -49.03 13.19 -8.05
CA SER A 23 -48.70 12.75 -9.39
C SER A 23 -47.41 13.40 -9.89
N ARG A 24 -46.48 12.55 -10.33
CA ARG A 24 -45.28 12.93 -11.07
C ARG A 24 -45.71 13.28 -12.50
N THR A 25 -45.49 14.52 -12.89
CA THR A 25 -45.36 14.92 -14.29
C THR A 25 -43.89 15.26 -14.54
N ALA A 26 -43.31 14.59 -15.53
CA ALA A 26 -41.96 14.85 -16.02
C ALA A 26 -41.94 16.11 -16.88
N PRO A 27 -40.75 16.72 -17.07
CA PRO A 27 -40.37 17.22 -18.37
C PRO A 27 -39.17 16.45 -18.91
N ASP A 28 -39.32 16.11 -20.18
CA ASP A 28 -38.31 15.68 -21.13
C ASP A 28 -37.45 16.90 -21.53
N GLU A 29 -36.14 16.71 -21.67
CA GLU A 29 -35.30 17.21 -22.77
C GLU A 29 -33.81 16.99 -22.45
N SER A 30 -33.15 16.25 -23.34
CA SER A 30 -31.71 15.92 -23.37
C SER A 30 -30.89 17.08 -23.99
N PRO A 31 -29.54 17.13 -23.88
CA PRO A 31 -28.70 16.32 -24.79
C PRO A 31 -27.30 15.93 -24.24
N GLY A 32 -26.72 14.88 -24.85
CA GLY A 32 -25.26 14.69 -24.90
C GLY A 32 -24.71 13.52 -24.08
N ASP A 33 -24.38 12.42 -24.76
CA ASP A 33 -22.99 11.98 -24.98
C ASP A 33 -22.94 10.47 -25.28
N ASP A 34 -22.49 10.17 -26.50
CA ASP A 34 -22.20 8.83 -27.00
C ASP A 34 -21.04 8.20 -26.21
N TYR A 35 -21.39 7.31 -25.27
CA TYR A 35 -20.50 6.26 -24.81
C TYR A 35 -21.17 4.90 -25.07
N PRO A 36 -20.49 3.93 -25.71
CA PRO A 36 -21.03 2.60 -25.86
C PRO A 36 -21.16 1.92 -24.48
N PRO A 37 -22.23 1.17 -24.20
CA PRO A 37 -22.39 0.52 -22.90
C PRO A 37 -21.29 -0.52 -22.70
N ALA A 38 -20.67 -0.49 -21.51
CA ALA A 38 -19.73 -1.50 -21.05
C ALA A 38 -20.40 -2.88 -21.13
N GLY A 39 -19.83 -3.77 -21.93
CA GLY A 39 -20.31 -5.13 -22.08
C GLY A 39 -20.28 -5.88 -20.76
N ASP A 40 -21.39 -6.54 -20.43
CA ASP A 40 -21.54 -7.42 -19.28
C ASP A 40 -20.42 -8.47 -19.23
N CYS A 41 -19.72 -8.52 -18.10
CA CYS A 41 -18.87 -9.63 -17.72
C CYS A 41 -19.72 -10.91 -17.66
N ARG A 42 -19.54 -11.79 -18.65
CA ARG A 42 -20.22 -13.10 -18.70
C ARG A 42 -19.90 -13.92 -17.45
N SER A 43 -20.90 -14.13 -16.61
CA SER A 43 -20.92 -15.20 -15.61
C SER A 43 -21.13 -16.53 -16.33
N GLY A 44 -20.08 -17.34 -16.40
CA GLY A 44 -20.14 -18.69 -16.97
C GLY A 44 -20.78 -19.67 -15.99
N GLY A 45 -21.95 -20.22 -16.35
CA GLY A 45 -22.39 -21.54 -15.91
C GLY A 45 -23.81 -21.62 -15.34
N ARG A 46 -24.80 -21.79 -16.22
CA ARG A 46 -26.06 -22.48 -15.90
C ARG A 46 -26.13 -23.84 -16.61
N HIS A 47 -26.77 -24.77 -15.92
CA HIS A 47 -26.88 -26.22 -16.07
C HIS A 47 -27.39 -26.78 -17.41
N HIS A 48 -27.00 -28.02 -17.73
CA HIS A 48 -27.85 -29.22 -18.00
C HIS A 48 -27.00 -30.43 -18.50
N PRO A 49 -27.53 -31.68 -18.63
CA PRO A 49 -28.02 -32.60 -17.61
C PRO A 49 -27.28 -33.98 -17.65
N ALA A 50 -27.83 -34.97 -16.94
CA ALA A 50 -27.24 -36.25 -16.53
C ALA A 50 -26.74 -37.24 -17.60
N GLY A 51 -25.72 -38.02 -17.22
CA GLY A 51 -25.58 -39.43 -17.60
C GLY A 51 -24.31 -39.81 -18.39
N THR A 52 -23.30 -40.38 -17.71
CA THR A 52 -22.86 -41.79 -17.85
C THR A 52 -21.43 -42.05 -17.35
N ARG A 53 -21.32 -43.13 -16.56
CA ARG A 53 -20.20 -44.09 -16.37
C ARG A 53 -18.82 -43.60 -15.88
N ARG A 54 -18.54 -43.92 -14.61
CA ARG A 54 -17.21 -43.94 -13.96
C ARG A 54 -16.26 -44.99 -14.55
N PRO A 55 -14.95 -44.71 -14.75
CA PRO A 55 -13.94 -45.74 -14.92
C PRO A 55 -13.23 -46.09 -13.59
N ARG A 56 -13.07 -47.39 -13.36
CA ARG A 56 -12.36 -48.00 -12.22
C ARG A 56 -10.84 -48.03 -12.46
N LEU A 57 -10.06 -47.68 -11.45
CA LEU A 57 -8.61 -47.86 -11.37
C LEU A 57 -8.25 -49.36 -11.34
N ARG A 58 -7.40 -49.81 -12.27
CA ARG A 58 -6.74 -51.13 -12.25
C ARG A 58 -5.28 -50.99 -11.85
N ARG A 59 -4.94 -51.49 -10.66
CA ARG A 59 -3.56 -51.78 -10.24
C ARG A 59 -3.01 -52.96 -11.07
N ARG A 60 -1.79 -52.83 -11.60
CA ARG A 60 -0.97 -53.98 -11.98
C ARG A 60 0.44 -53.87 -11.38
N ARG A 61 0.79 -54.89 -10.61
CA ARG A 61 2.13 -55.21 -10.09
C ARG A 61 3.09 -55.54 -11.25
N ARG A 62 4.36 -55.19 -11.12
CA ARG A 62 5.47 -55.94 -11.73
C ARG A 62 6.59 -56.14 -10.72
N GLY A 63 7.02 -57.40 -10.64
CA GLY A 63 8.05 -57.89 -9.74
C GLY A 63 9.45 -57.80 -10.31
N SER A 64 10.37 -58.22 -9.44
CA SER A 64 11.83 -58.24 -9.50
C SER A 64 12.44 -59.12 -10.61
N ARG A 65 13.66 -58.78 -11.02
CA ARG A 65 14.84 -59.69 -11.02
C ARG A 65 16.14 -58.96 -11.39
N GLN A 66 17.19 -59.31 -10.65
CA GLN A 66 18.59 -58.89 -10.79
C GLN A 66 19.34 -59.74 -11.84
N SER A 67 20.46 -59.17 -12.34
CA SER A 67 21.83 -59.72 -12.27
C SER A 67 22.64 -59.79 -13.58
N ASN A 68 23.75 -59.04 -13.56
CA ASN A 68 25.15 -59.35 -13.84
C ASN A 68 25.69 -59.85 -15.22
N HIS A 69 26.70 -59.08 -15.67
CA HIS A 69 28.10 -59.45 -15.99
C HIS A 69 28.63 -59.45 -17.45
N ARG A 70 29.70 -58.63 -17.60
CA ARG A 70 31.01 -58.85 -18.26
C ARG A 70 31.12 -58.93 -19.80
N GLY A 71 31.97 -58.05 -20.35
CA GLY A 71 33.18 -58.48 -21.06
C GLY A 71 33.53 -57.84 -22.42
N VAL A 72 34.49 -56.90 -22.39
CA VAL A 72 35.69 -56.74 -23.27
C VAL A 72 35.56 -56.88 -24.81
N PHE A 73 35.98 -55.86 -25.57
CA PHE A 73 37.06 -55.92 -26.59
C PHE A 73 37.53 -54.51 -27.01
N ALA A 74 38.78 -54.42 -27.46
CA ALA A 74 39.67 -53.27 -27.42
C ALA A 74 40.16 -52.77 -28.80
N ARG A 75 40.92 -51.65 -28.78
CA ARG A 75 41.87 -51.06 -29.78
C ARG A 75 41.24 -50.02 -30.74
N ALA A 76 41.85 -48.88 -31.10
CA ALA A 76 43.22 -48.36 -31.01
C ALA A 76 43.27 -46.80 -31.00
N ARG A 77 44.39 -46.23 -30.54
CA ARG A 77 44.87 -44.82 -30.68
C ARG A 77 46.09 -44.83 -31.64
N PRO A 78 46.52 -43.74 -32.32
CA PRO A 78 46.96 -42.47 -31.70
C PRO A 78 46.84 -41.15 -32.51
N GLY A 79 47.08 -40.00 -31.85
CA GLY A 79 47.30 -38.67 -32.48
C GLY A 79 46.68 -37.49 -31.70
N VAL A 80 47.26 -37.01 -30.58
CA VAL A 80 48.03 -35.74 -30.40
C VAL A 80 47.18 -34.44 -30.27
N ARG A 81 47.24 -33.85 -29.05
CA ARG A 81 47.11 -32.44 -28.57
C ARG A 81 45.88 -31.59 -28.99
N ALA A 82 45.30 -30.68 -28.19
CA ALA A 82 45.36 -30.29 -26.77
C ALA A 82 44.25 -29.21 -26.54
N VAL A 83 43.82 -29.02 -25.28
CA VAL A 83 43.10 -27.85 -24.70
C VAL A 83 41.68 -27.60 -25.26
N GLY A 84 40.59 -27.35 -24.52
CA GLY A 84 40.27 -27.03 -23.14
C GLY A 84 38.92 -26.29 -23.22
N GLY A 85 37.90 -26.66 -22.44
CA GLY A 85 36.58 -26.02 -22.55
C GLY A 85 35.53 -26.72 -21.70
N ALA A 86 35.54 -26.46 -20.40
CA ALA A 86 34.50 -26.86 -19.46
C ALA A 86 33.53 -25.69 -19.23
N GLY A 87 32.23 -25.99 -19.32
CA GLY A 87 31.17 -25.39 -18.52
C GLY A 87 30.92 -23.89 -18.64
N HIS A 88 30.01 -23.51 -19.54
CA HIS A 88 29.28 -22.25 -19.39
C HIS A 88 28.19 -22.41 -18.31
N VAL A 89 28.52 -22.06 -17.08
CA VAL A 89 27.54 -21.55 -16.10
C VAL A 89 27.84 -20.07 -15.98
N ARG A 90 26.87 -19.21 -16.34
CA ARG A 90 27.00 -17.77 -16.18
C ARG A 90 26.98 -17.46 -14.68
N GLU A 91 28.06 -16.87 -14.22
CA GLU A 91 28.24 -16.34 -12.87
C GLU A 91 27.38 -15.08 -12.71
N ASP A 92 26.49 -15.08 -11.71
CA ASP A 92 25.74 -13.90 -11.30
C ASP A 92 26.74 -12.84 -10.82
N ALA A 93 26.69 -11.66 -11.45
CA ALA A 93 27.47 -10.51 -11.04
C ALA A 93 27.01 -10.00 -9.67
N ARG A 94 27.65 -10.52 -8.61
CA ARG A 94 27.72 -9.86 -7.31
C ARG A 94 28.84 -8.82 -7.37
N GLN A 95 28.49 -7.55 -7.25
CA GLN A 95 29.42 -6.54 -6.78
C GLN A 95 28.78 -5.83 -5.58
N SER A 96 29.11 -6.33 -4.40
CA SER A 96 29.03 -5.56 -3.16
C SER A 96 30.06 -4.43 -3.28
N ARG A 97 29.62 -3.18 -3.42
CA ARG A 97 30.54 -2.04 -3.32
C ARG A 97 30.80 -1.79 -1.84
N HIS A 98 31.87 -2.38 -1.34
CA HIS A 98 32.47 -1.96 -0.08
C HIS A 98 33.02 -0.54 -0.23
N GLY A 99 32.47 0.39 0.56
CA GLY A 99 33.14 1.55 1.14
C GLY A 99 34.08 2.35 0.24
N GLU A 100 33.52 3.12 -0.70
CA GLU A 100 34.16 4.37 -1.10
C GLU A 100 33.53 5.49 -0.26
N LEU A 101 34.37 6.20 0.51
CA LEU A 101 34.01 7.46 1.16
C LEU A 101 33.67 8.45 0.04
N ARG A 102 32.38 8.52 -0.31
CA ARG A 102 31.84 9.54 -1.19
C ARG A 102 32.02 10.88 -0.48
N ASP A 103 32.85 11.72 -1.07
CA ASP A 103 32.86 13.16 -0.84
C ASP A 103 31.47 13.67 -1.29
N ARG A 104 30.53 13.73 -0.34
CA ARG A 104 29.12 13.97 -0.64
C ARG A 104 28.89 15.45 -0.92
N ASP A 105 28.38 15.74 -2.11
CA ASP A 105 27.53 16.90 -2.34
C ASP A 105 26.47 16.92 -1.21
N PRO A 106 26.25 18.04 -0.48
CA PRO A 106 25.42 18.10 0.73
C PRO A 106 23.91 17.85 0.52
N ARG A 107 23.52 17.18 -0.56
CA ARG A 107 22.13 16.84 -0.85
C ARG A 107 21.64 15.75 0.08
N LEU A 108 20.43 15.94 0.59
CA LEU A 108 19.74 14.99 1.45
C LEU A 108 19.44 13.72 0.67
N SER A 109 19.79 12.57 1.26
CA SER A 109 19.66 11.26 0.63
C SER A 109 18.46 10.50 1.18
N ILE A 110 17.57 10.06 0.30
CA ILE A 110 16.37 9.29 0.66
C ILE A 110 16.53 7.83 0.19
N GLY A 111 16.41 6.89 1.14
CA GLY A 111 16.41 5.46 0.86
C GLY A 111 15.02 4.94 0.54
N ILE A 112 14.85 4.33 -0.63
CA ILE A 112 13.59 3.74 -1.08
C ILE A 112 13.69 2.22 -0.94
N ILE A 113 12.96 1.66 0.02
CA ILE A 113 13.07 0.24 0.33
C ILE A 113 12.32 -0.59 -0.72
N THR A 114 13.04 -1.47 -1.40
CA THR A 114 12.46 -2.37 -2.39
C THR A 114 12.38 -3.79 -1.84
N PHE A 115 11.15 -4.28 -1.68
CA PHE A 115 10.85 -5.69 -1.39
C PHE A 115 10.53 -6.43 -2.69
N PRO A 116 10.68 -7.77 -2.73
CA PRO A 116 10.16 -8.56 -3.84
C PRO A 116 8.66 -8.31 -4.01
N GLY A 117 8.20 -7.73 -5.12
CA GLY A 117 6.78 -7.40 -5.36
C GLY A 117 6.37 -5.95 -5.06
N THR A 118 7.29 -5.13 -4.55
CA THR A 118 7.16 -3.67 -4.63
C THR A 118 7.03 -3.24 -6.10
N ASN A 119 6.20 -2.23 -6.38
CA ASN A 119 5.98 -1.75 -7.76
C ASN A 119 5.87 -0.23 -7.92
N CYS A 120 5.90 0.54 -6.83
CA CYS A 120 5.86 2.00 -6.84
C CYS A 120 7.22 2.64 -6.54
N GLU A 121 8.29 1.86 -6.42
CA GLU A 121 9.63 2.34 -6.03
C GLU A 121 10.19 3.39 -7.00
N ARG A 122 9.91 3.23 -8.30
CA ARG A 122 10.32 4.21 -9.32
C ARG A 122 9.44 5.45 -9.34
N ASP A 123 8.14 5.31 -9.09
CA ASP A 123 7.22 6.45 -8.95
C ASP A 123 7.65 7.34 -7.77
N VAL A 124 7.99 6.71 -6.64
CA VAL A 124 8.51 7.39 -5.45
C VAL A 124 9.85 8.07 -5.74
N ALA A 125 10.79 7.37 -6.39
CA ALA A 125 12.09 7.95 -6.75
C ALA A 125 11.91 9.21 -7.62
N TYR A 126 11.13 9.09 -8.69
CA TYR A 126 10.81 10.20 -9.57
C TYR A 126 10.21 11.39 -8.81
N ALA A 127 9.24 11.13 -7.94
CA ALA A 127 8.54 12.18 -7.20
C ALA A 127 9.49 12.97 -6.28
N PHE A 128 10.43 12.31 -5.60
CA PHE A 128 11.41 12.97 -4.75
C PHE A 128 12.53 13.66 -5.53
N GLU A 129 12.99 13.07 -6.63
CA GLU A 129 13.97 13.68 -7.54
C GLU A 129 13.41 14.97 -8.17
N ALA A 130 12.12 14.97 -8.53
CA ALA A 130 11.41 16.16 -9.02
C ALA A 130 11.29 17.27 -7.96
N LEU A 131 11.50 16.96 -6.68
CA LEU A 131 11.58 17.90 -5.57
C LEU A 131 13.03 18.24 -5.16
N GLY A 132 14.02 17.74 -5.90
CA GLY A 132 15.43 18.04 -5.69
C GLY A 132 16.14 17.20 -4.64
N ALA A 133 15.53 16.11 -4.16
CA ALA A 133 16.17 15.16 -3.26
C ALA A 133 16.94 14.07 -4.04
N ASP A 134 18.06 13.61 -3.50
CA ASP A 134 18.77 12.46 -4.06
C ASP A 134 18.13 11.17 -3.53
N THR A 135 17.87 10.19 -4.41
CA THR A 135 17.24 8.93 -4.02
C THR A 135 18.14 7.73 -4.26
N GLU A 136 18.05 6.73 -3.39
CA GLU A 136 18.76 5.47 -3.49
C GLU A 136 17.82 4.30 -3.28
N GLN A 137 17.83 3.34 -4.22
CA GLN A 137 17.07 2.09 -4.09
C GLN A 137 17.80 1.15 -3.12
N VAL A 138 17.13 0.78 -2.03
CA VAL A 138 17.70 -0.12 -1.02
C VAL A 138 17.00 -1.48 -1.08
N TRP A 139 17.78 -2.53 -1.32
CA TRP A 139 17.23 -3.88 -1.38
C TRP A 139 16.87 -4.40 0.01
N HIS A 140 15.75 -5.13 0.15
CA HIS A 140 15.24 -5.57 1.45
C HIS A 140 16.20 -6.45 2.29
N ARG A 141 17.24 -7.01 1.67
CA ARG A 141 18.26 -7.84 2.35
C ARG A 141 19.43 -7.04 2.92
N GLU A 142 19.54 -5.75 2.60
CA GLU A 142 20.53 -4.88 3.21
C GLU A 142 20.32 -4.81 4.72
N THR A 143 21.40 -4.58 5.46
CA THR A 143 21.37 -4.52 6.93
C THR A 143 21.82 -3.16 7.47
N SER A 144 22.21 -2.24 6.59
CA SER A 144 22.63 -0.90 6.93
C SER A 144 21.93 0.12 6.04
N LEU A 145 21.72 1.31 6.58
CA LEU A 145 21.18 2.49 5.92
C LEU A 145 22.13 3.68 6.14
N ASP A 146 23.43 3.40 6.22
CA ASP A 146 24.46 4.42 6.46
C ASP A 146 24.43 5.49 5.36
N GLY A 147 24.39 6.75 5.77
CA GLY A 147 24.26 7.89 4.87
C GLY A 147 22.85 8.13 4.34
N ILE A 148 21.82 7.34 4.64
CA ILE A 148 20.46 7.65 4.19
C ILE A 148 19.76 8.52 5.24
N ASP A 149 19.39 9.76 4.91
CA ASP A 149 18.80 10.76 5.82
C ASP A 149 17.36 10.48 6.22
N GLY A 150 16.61 9.80 5.35
CA GLY A 150 15.26 9.33 5.63
C GLY A 150 14.86 8.20 4.69
N VAL A 151 13.84 7.45 5.10
CA VAL A 151 13.46 6.23 4.42
C VAL A 151 12.01 6.28 3.96
N VAL A 152 11.76 5.75 2.77
CA VAL A 152 10.41 5.55 2.24
C VAL A 152 10.20 4.07 1.95
N LEU A 153 9.12 3.52 2.49
CA LEU A 153 8.57 2.23 2.11
C LEU A 153 7.48 2.50 1.06
N PRO A 154 7.74 2.24 -0.23
CA PRO A 154 6.80 2.52 -1.32
C PRO A 154 5.62 1.54 -1.35
N GLY A 155 4.63 1.87 -2.20
CA GLY A 155 3.50 1.00 -2.48
C GLY A 155 3.83 -0.24 -3.33
N GLY A 156 2.84 -1.13 -3.44
CA GLY A 156 2.93 -2.36 -4.23
C GLY A 156 2.32 -3.55 -3.51
N PHE A 157 2.92 -4.72 -3.70
CA PHE A 157 2.50 -5.98 -3.10
C PHE A 157 3.73 -6.69 -2.55
N ALA A 158 4.34 -6.16 -1.47
CA ALA A 158 5.54 -6.75 -0.90
C ALA A 158 5.33 -8.23 -0.53
N HIS A 159 6.18 -9.09 -1.08
CA HIS A 159 6.07 -10.55 -1.08
C HIS A 159 4.74 -11.09 -1.63
N GLY A 160 4.13 -10.38 -2.57
CA GLY A 160 2.86 -10.72 -3.21
C GLY A 160 1.65 -10.66 -2.28
N ASP A 161 1.80 -10.11 -1.07
CA ASP A 161 0.80 -10.13 0.00
C ASP A 161 0.22 -11.54 0.27
N TYR A 162 1.00 -12.60 0.01
CA TYR A 162 0.51 -13.98 -0.04
C TYR A 162 -0.09 -14.50 1.28
N LEU A 163 0.40 -14.01 2.41
CA LEU A 163 -0.15 -14.34 3.73
C LEU A 163 -1.18 -13.29 4.17
N ARG A 164 -0.74 -12.03 4.17
CA ARG A 164 -1.46 -10.81 4.53
C ARG A 164 -0.57 -9.64 4.13
N THR A 165 -1.14 -8.49 3.79
CA THR A 165 -0.33 -7.34 3.36
C THR A 165 0.78 -6.99 4.34
N GLY A 166 2.00 -6.87 3.82
CA GLY A 166 3.18 -6.46 4.59
C GLY A 166 3.67 -7.44 5.67
N ALA A 167 2.93 -8.52 5.95
CA ALA A 167 3.23 -9.43 7.07
C ALA A 167 4.53 -10.22 6.89
N ILE A 168 4.97 -10.46 5.66
CA ILE A 168 6.26 -11.11 5.38
C ILE A 168 7.40 -10.08 5.36
N ALA A 169 7.12 -8.88 4.85
CA ALA A 169 8.12 -7.83 4.65
C ALA A 169 8.78 -7.37 5.96
N ARG A 170 8.03 -7.34 7.07
CA ARG A 170 8.55 -7.00 8.42
C ARG A 170 9.73 -7.86 8.87
N PHE A 171 9.89 -9.06 8.33
CA PHE A 171 11.00 -9.97 8.68
C PHE A 171 12.23 -9.78 7.78
N SER A 172 12.19 -8.83 6.85
CA SER A 172 13.33 -8.54 5.98
C SER A 172 14.47 -7.90 6.78
N PRO A 173 15.75 -8.26 6.52
CA PRO A 173 16.90 -7.72 7.25
C PRO A 173 16.95 -6.19 7.34
N VAL A 174 16.51 -5.50 6.28
CA VAL A 174 16.52 -4.02 6.23
C VAL A 174 15.65 -3.39 7.31
N MET A 175 14.59 -4.08 7.77
CA MET A 175 13.66 -3.53 8.74
C MET A 175 14.32 -3.26 10.09
N ALA A 176 15.33 -4.02 10.49
CA ALA A 176 16.11 -3.73 11.69
C ALA A 176 16.85 -2.39 11.58
N ALA A 177 17.35 -2.05 10.38
CA ALA A 177 17.97 -0.75 10.13
C ALA A 177 16.93 0.38 10.07
N VAL A 178 15.75 0.13 9.50
CA VAL A 178 14.63 1.09 9.50
C VAL A 178 14.16 1.40 10.92
N GLU A 179 14.01 0.38 11.77
CA GLU A 179 13.64 0.53 13.18
C GLU A 179 14.67 1.38 13.95
N LYS A 180 15.97 1.12 13.73
CA LYS A 180 17.05 1.91 14.31
C LYS A 180 16.96 3.38 13.87
N LEU A 181 16.79 3.63 12.58
CA LEU A 181 16.68 4.96 11.98
C LEU A 181 15.46 5.72 12.55
N ALA A 182 14.32 5.04 12.69
CA ALA A 182 13.14 5.60 13.33
C ALA A 182 13.35 5.94 14.82
N ALA A 183 14.08 5.10 15.57
CA ALA A 183 14.41 5.33 16.97
C ALA A 183 15.36 6.53 17.19
N GLU A 184 16.22 6.81 16.20
CA GLU A 184 17.07 8.00 16.14
C GLU A 184 16.30 9.29 15.81
N GLY A 185 14.99 9.21 15.59
CA GLY A 185 14.13 10.35 15.26
C GLY A 185 14.16 10.73 13.78
N ARG A 186 14.82 9.94 12.93
CA ARG A 186 14.93 10.22 11.50
C ARG A 186 13.62 9.89 10.76
N PRO A 187 13.31 10.57 9.62
CA PRO A 187 12.03 10.41 8.95
C PRO A 187 11.85 9.03 8.30
N VAL A 188 10.70 8.38 8.55
CA VAL A 188 10.30 7.13 7.90
C VAL A 188 8.85 7.23 7.40
N LEU A 189 8.67 7.10 6.10
CA LEU A 189 7.38 7.22 5.43
C LEU A 189 6.94 5.88 4.81
N GLY A 190 5.72 5.42 5.09
CA GLY A 190 5.11 4.28 4.43
C GLY A 190 3.94 4.69 3.53
N ILE A 191 4.00 4.35 2.24
CA ILE A 191 2.96 4.68 1.26
C ILE A 191 2.23 3.41 0.83
N CYS A 192 0.90 3.39 0.95
CA CYS A 192 0.02 2.27 0.65
C CYS A 192 0.52 0.95 1.29
N ASN A 193 1.22 0.11 0.54
CA ASN A 193 1.80 -1.12 1.07
C ASN A 193 2.89 -0.87 2.12
N GLY A 194 3.68 0.19 1.97
CA GLY A 194 4.61 0.59 3.00
C GLY A 194 3.94 0.94 4.33
N PHE A 195 2.75 1.55 4.32
CA PHE A 195 1.99 1.80 5.55
C PHE A 195 1.59 0.48 6.22
N GLN A 196 1.13 -0.50 5.44
CA GLN A 196 0.82 -1.84 5.95
C GLN A 196 2.04 -2.49 6.59
N VAL A 197 3.22 -2.41 5.95
CA VAL A 197 4.48 -2.93 6.50
C VAL A 197 4.85 -2.25 7.81
N LEU A 198 4.70 -0.92 7.92
CA LEU A 198 5.01 -0.18 9.15
C LEU A 198 4.10 -0.55 10.31
N CYS A 199 2.80 -0.79 10.06
CA CYS A 199 1.89 -1.34 11.07
C CYS A 199 2.31 -2.76 11.49
N GLU A 200 2.63 -3.63 10.54
CA GLU A 200 3.06 -5.00 10.81
C GLU A 200 4.39 -5.08 11.58
N ALA A 201 5.28 -4.12 11.35
CA ALA A 201 6.54 -3.98 12.10
C ALA A 201 6.35 -3.37 13.50
N GLY A 202 5.16 -2.83 13.81
CA GLY A 202 4.90 -2.15 15.08
C GLY A 202 5.51 -0.74 15.17
N LEU A 203 5.96 -0.18 14.05
CA LEU A 203 6.43 1.21 13.96
C LEU A 203 5.27 2.20 13.92
N LEU A 204 4.09 1.75 13.50
CA LEU A 204 2.83 2.48 13.58
C LEU A 204 1.76 1.62 14.29
N PRO A 205 0.89 2.24 15.09
CA PRO A 205 -0.22 1.53 15.74
C PRO A 205 -1.31 1.11 14.75
N GLY A 206 -2.19 0.21 15.19
CA GLY A 206 -3.32 -0.28 14.40
C GLY A 206 -2.91 -1.23 13.28
N GLY A 207 -3.83 -1.44 12.34
CA GLY A 207 -3.63 -2.35 11.21
C GLY A 207 -4.55 -2.03 10.04
N LEU A 208 -4.26 -2.66 8.91
CA LEU A 208 -5.05 -2.53 7.70
C LEU A 208 -5.64 -3.88 7.30
N ILE A 209 -6.91 -3.84 6.90
CA ILE A 209 -7.67 -5.01 6.47
C ILE A 209 -8.31 -4.74 5.10
N ALA A 210 -8.94 -5.77 4.54
CA ALA A 210 -9.72 -5.65 3.30
C ALA A 210 -10.72 -4.48 3.38
N ASN A 211 -10.84 -3.76 2.25
CA ASN A 211 -11.82 -2.69 2.10
C ASN A 211 -13.22 -3.21 2.42
N ARG A 212 -14.07 -2.36 3.00
CA ARG A 212 -15.44 -2.70 3.43
C ARG A 212 -16.27 -3.43 2.35
N ASP A 213 -16.14 -3.00 1.10
CA ASP A 213 -16.89 -3.56 -0.02
C ASP A 213 -16.19 -4.75 -0.72
N LEU A 214 -15.04 -5.19 -0.20
CA LEU A 214 -14.21 -6.28 -0.74
C LEU A 214 -13.84 -6.06 -2.22
N ARG A 215 -13.57 -4.80 -2.58
CA ARG A 215 -13.20 -4.39 -3.93
C ARG A 215 -11.90 -3.61 -3.91
N PHE A 216 -11.14 -3.77 -4.99
CA PHE A 216 -9.99 -2.94 -5.26
C PHE A 216 -10.47 -1.54 -5.66
N ILE A 217 -9.90 -0.50 -5.03
CA ILE A 217 -10.25 0.89 -5.27
C ILE A 217 -9.10 1.55 -6.02
N CYS A 218 -9.38 2.07 -7.22
CA CYS A 218 -8.45 2.82 -8.06
C CYS A 218 -9.12 4.11 -8.55
N ARG A 219 -9.02 5.19 -7.78
CA ARG A 219 -9.61 6.49 -8.14
C ARG A 219 -8.99 7.64 -7.34
N PRO A 220 -9.13 8.90 -7.80
CA PRO A 220 -8.87 10.06 -6.95
C PRO A 220 -9.78 10.04 -5.71
N VAL A 221 -9.21 10.44 -4.58
CA VAL A 221 -9.94 10.65 -3.32
C VAL A 221 -9.57 12.01 -2.74
N HIS A 222 -10.48 12.59 -1.97
CA HIS A 222 -10.19 13.81 -1.22
C HIS A 222 -9.82 13.44 0.21
N VAL A 223 -8.74 14.05 0.70
CA VAL A 223 -8.27 13.91 2.07
C VAL A 223 -8.08 15.28 2.69
N ARG A 224 -8.55 15.45 3.93
CA ARG A 224 -8.41 16.68 4.69
C ARG A 224 -7.33 16.55 5.75
N VAL A 225 -6.41 17.50 5.73
CA VAL A 225 -5.33 17.64 6.72
C VAL A 225 -5.91 17.94 8.10
N GLN A 226 -5.54 17.12 9.08
CA GLN A 226 -6.03 17.25 10.47
C GLN A 226 -5.05 18.05 11.34
N SER A 227 -3.76 17.75 11.23
CA SER A 227 -2.67 18.38 11.97
C SER A 227 -1.47 18.50 11.05
N PRO A 228 -0.64 19.56 11.17
CA PRO A 228 0.59 19.70 10.39
C PRO A 228 1.80 19.08 11.12
N ASP A 229 1.59 18.44 12.26
CA ASP A 229 2.68 18.16 13.20
C ASP A 229 3.35 16.79 12.94
N SER A 230 3.75 16.53 11.71
CA SER A 230 4.51 15.33 11.35
C SER A 230 5.37 15.55 10.11
N ILE A 231 6.27 14.60 9.85
CA ILE A 231 7.03 14.50 8.60
C ILE A 231 6.13 14.51 7.36
N LEU A 232 4.85 14.15 7.47
CA LEU A 232 3.94 14.02 6.33
C LEU A 232 3.20 15.32 6.00
N THR A 233 2.99 16.21 6.97
CA THR A 233 1.98 17.29 6.85
C THR A 233 2.48 18.67 7.26
N ARG A 234 3.77 18.81 7.61
CA ARG A 234 4.32 20.08 8.11
C ARG A 234 4.31 21.26 7.14
N ALA A 235 4.28 21.02 5.84
CA ALA A 235 4.11 22.06 4.83
C ALA A 235 2.63 22.34 4.51
N ALA A 236 1.71 21.51 5.01
CA ALA A 236 0.29 21.64 4.75
C ALA A 236 -0.41 22.54 5.77
N ARG A 237 -1.56 23.11 5.38
CA ARG A 237 -2.43 23.86 6.30
C ARG A 237 -3.47 22.95 6.94
N PRO A 238 -3.72 23.04 8.26
CA PRO A 238 -4.85 22.36 8.88
C PRO A 238 -6.17 22.70 8.17
N GLY A 239 -6.99 21.69 7.91
CA GLY A 239 -8.26 21.83 7.19
C GLY A 239 -8.12 21.89 5.66
N GLN A 240 -6.90 21.95 5.11
CA GLN A 240 -6.69 21.88 3.67
C GLN A 240 -7.17 20.53 3.12
N VAL A 241 -7.92 20.56 2.02
CA VAL A 241 -8.37 19.39 1.29
C VAL A 241 -7.43 19.16 0.12
N LEU A 242 -6.94 17.93 -0.01
CA LEU A 242 -6.01 17.48 -1.05
C LEU A 242 -6.68 16.39 -1.88
N THR A 243 -6.45 16.40 -3.19
CA THR A 243 -6.92 15.34 -4.10
C THR A 243 -5.75 14.43 -4.45
N ILE A 244 -5.78 13.20 -3.97
CA ILE A 244 -4.68 12.24 -4.11
C ILE A 244 -5.23 10.90 -4.63
N PRO A 245 -4.58 10.22 -5.59
CA PRO A 245 -4.99 8.90 -6.04
C PRO A 245 -4.96 7.86 -4.92
N LEU A 246 -5.96 6.99 -4.86
CA LEU A 246 -5.98 5.79 -4.03
C LEU A 246 -5.96 4.55 -4.93
N ASN A 247 -5.13 3.57 -4.58
CA ASN A 247 -4.93 2.33 -5.33
C ASN A 247 -4.74 1.14 -4.37
N SER A 248 -5.82 0.59 -3.80
CA SER A 248 -5.71 -0.42 -2.74
C SER A 248 -6.90 -1.38 -2.63
N TYR A 249 -6.62 -2.62 -2.23
CA TYR A 249 -7.60 -3.63 -1.80
C TYR A 249 -7.71 -3.77 -0.27
N GLU A 250 -6.60 -3.61 0.46
CA GLU A 250 -6.55 -3.71 1.92
C GLU A 250 -6.19 -2.35 2.54
N GLY A 251 -7.02 -1.34 2.28
CA GLY A 251 -6.79 0.02 2.75
C GLY A 251 -7.58 0.41 3.99
N ASN A 252 -8.45 -0.48 4.49
CA ASN A 252 -9.34 -0.19 5.62
C ASN A 252 -8.54 -0.20 6.92
N TYR A 253 -8.24 0.99 7.45
CA TYR A 253 -7.47 1.16 8.67
C TYR A 253 -8.33 1.02 9.91
N ILE A 254 -7.85 0.23 10.87
CA ILE A 254 -8.46 0.01 12.18
C ILE A 254 -7.44 0.35 13.26
N THR A 255 -7.86 1.09 14.28
CA THR A 255 -6.95 1.48 15.38
C THR A 255 -6.71 0.34 16.37
N GLY A 256 -7.64 -0.61 16.45
CA GLY A 256 -7.61 -1.65 17.48
C GLY A 256 -7.82 -1.12 18.91
N GLY A 257 -8.27 0.13 19.06
CA GLY A 257 -8.39 0.82 20.35
C GLY A 257 -7.14 1.61 20.77
N ASP A 258 -6.08 1.59 19.97
CA ASP A 258 -4.87 2.37 20.24
C ASP A 258 -5.11 3.87 20.02
N ALA A 259 -4.43 4.70 20.81
CA ALA A 259 -4.39 6.13 20.55
C ALA A 259 -3.48 6.40 19.35
N VAL A 260 -4.03 7.02 18.31
CA VAL A 260 -3.29 7.29 17.06
C VAL A 260 -3.28 8.76 16.70
N ARG A 261 -2.14 9.25 16.18
CA ARG A 261 -2.04 10.63 15.69
C ARG A 261 -2.54 10.68 14.25
N VAL A 262 -3.77 11.13 14.05
CA VAL A 262 -4.40 11.18 12.72
C VAL A 262 -3.91 12.38 11.93
N MET A 263 -3.31 12.16 10.77
CA MET A 263 -2.76 13.21 9.89
C MET A 263 -3.74 13.60 8.79
N LEU A 264 -4.37 12.61 8.16
CA LEU A 264 -5.31 12.80 7.06
C LEU A 264 -6.58 11.99 7.29
N ARG A 265 -7.73 12.57 6.94
CA ARG A 265 -9.02 11.86 6.88
C ARG A 265 -9.63 11.97 5.50
N TYR A 266 -10.24 10.92 4.99
CA TYR A 266 -11.05 10.97 3.78
C TYR A 266 -12.26 11.88 3.97
N THR A 267 -12.51 12.74 3.00
CA THR A 267 -13.63 13.69 2.98
C THR A 267 -14.23 13.77 1.59
N ASP A 268 -15.33 14.49 1.44
CA ASP A 268 -15.73 14.99 0.13
C ASP A 268 -14.83 16.16 -0.31
N ALA A 269 -15.08 16.69 -1.51
CA ALA A 269 -14.34 17.82 -2.08
C ALA A 269 -14.47 19.11 -1.24
N ALA A 270 -15.54 19.27 -0.46
CA ALA A 270 -15.74 20.40 0.44
C ALA A 270 -15.05 20.20 1.80
N GLY A 271 -14.42 19.04 2.04
CA GLY A 271 -13.78 18.72 3.30
C GLY A 271 -14.73 18.16 4.35
N THR A 272 -15.95 17.77 4.00
CA THR A 272 -16.93 17.21 4.94
C THR A 272 -16.70 15.72 5.14
N LEU A 273 -16.75 15.27 6.39
CA LEU A 273 -16.70 13.85 6.74
C LEU A 273 -18.07 13.22 6.50
N SER A 274 -18.10 12.13 5.74
CA SER A 274 -19.28 11.31 5.56
C SER A 274 -18.88 9.86 5.28
N ASP A 275 -19.80 8.93 5.53
CA ASP A 275 -19.54 7.51 5.22
C ASP A 275 -19.36 7.27 3.71
N ALA A 276 -20.05 8.06 2.87
CA ALA A 276 -19.91 8.01 1.41
C ALA A 276 -18.54 8.52 0.92
N ALA A 277 -17.94 9.48 1.64
CA ALA A 277 -16.60 9.97 1.35
C ALA A 277 -15.49 8.99 1.77
N ASN A 278 -15.77 8.06 2.68
CA ASN A 278 -14.82 7.05 3.15
C ASN A 278 -14.79 5.85 2.18
N PRO A 279 -13.77 5.77 1.31
CA PRO A 279 -13.80 4.83 0.18
C PRO A 279 -13.62 3.37 0.61
N ASN A 280 -12.84 3.14 1.66
CA ASN A 280 -12.40 1.82 2.08
C ASN A 280 -13.02 1.36 3.40
N GLY A 281 -13.73 2.25 4.11
CA GLY A 281 -14.37 1.95 5.37
C GLY A 281 -13.47 2.12 6.59
N SER A 282 -12.31 2.77 6.46
CA SER A 282 -11.39 3.05 7.57
C SER A 282 -12.11 3.67 8.77
N GLU A 283 -11.71 3.28 9.98
CA GLU A 283 -12.20 3.85 11.23
C GLU A 283 -12.03 5.38 11.23
N GLY A 284 -13.10 6.11 11.52
CA GLY A 284 -13.10 7.59 11.50
C GLY A 284 -12.70 8.20 10.15
N ALA A 285 -12.80 7.45 9.06
CA ALA A 285 -12.30 7.85 7.74
C ALA A 285 -10.79 8.16 7.74
N ILE A 286 -9.98 7.50 8.58
CA ILE A 286 -8.54 7.73 8.64
C ILE A 286 -7.85 7.27 7.34
N ALA A 287 -7.08 8.17 6.73
CA ALA A 287 -6.29 7.93 5.53
C ALA A 287 -4.78 7.89 5.81
N ALA A 288 -4.33 8.59 6.86
CA ALA A 288 -2.94 8.61 7.28
C ALA A 288 -2.78 8.84 8.79
N VAL A 289 -1.74 8.25 9.37
CA VAL A 289 -1.37 8.37 10.77
C VAL A 289 0.13 8.63 10.93
N ALA A 290 0.53 9.10 12.10
CA ALA A 290 1.92 9.19 12.50
C ALA A 290 2.14 8.59 13.90
N ASN A 291 3.38 8.23 14.22
CA ASN A 291 3.78 7.86 15.57
C ASN A 291 3.74 9.08 16.52
N THR A 292 3.89 8.84 17.81
CA THR A 292 3.85 9.88 18.85
C THR A 292 4.90 10.98 18.62
N ALA A 293 6.12 10.60 18.20
CA ALA A 293 7.20 11.54 17.89
C ALA A 293 6.98 12.34 16.60
N GLY A 294 6.10 11.88 15.70
CA GLY A 294 5.81 12.51 14.41
C GLY A 294 6.84 12.25 13.32
N ASN A 295 7.89 11.44 13.57
CA ASN A 295 8.95 11.12 12.61
C ASN A 295 8.66 9.87 11.77
N VAL A 296 7.69 9.04 12.16
CA VAL A 296 7.21 7.91 11.36
C VAL A 296 5.78 8.19 10.95
N ALA A 297 5.48 8.10 9.65
CA ALA A 297 4.14 8.33 9.12
C ALA A 297 3.76 7.28 8.07
N GLY A 298 2.48 6.96 8.02
CA GLY A 298 1.91 6.05 7.03
C GLY A 298 0.66 6.64 6.39
N LEU A 299 0.53 6.51 5.07
CA LEU A 299 -0.67 6.93 4.34
C LEU A 299 -1.07 5.93 3.27
N MET A 300 -2.38 5.80 3.05
CA MET A 300 -2.92 4.92 2.01
C MET A 300 -2.97 5.52 0.60
N PRO A 301 -3.33 6.81 0.41
CA PRO A 301 -3.23 7.44 -0.90
C PRO A 301 -1.78 7.52 -1.40
N HIS A 302 -1.60 7.66 -2.71
CA HIS A 302 -0.32 7.71 -3.41
C HIS A 302 0.07 9.16 -3.76
N PRO A 303 0.74 9.91 -2.87
CA PRO A 303 1.17 11.29 -3.15
C PRO A 303 2.20 11.36 -4.29
N GLU A 304 2.99 10.31 -4.49
CA GLU A 304 3.94 10.15 -5.60
C GLU A 304 3.25 9.99 -6.96
N ARG A 305 1.92 9.92 -7.00
CA ARG A 305 1.11 9.94 -8.23
C ARG A 305 0.32 11.23 -8.40
N ALA A 306 0.63 12.26 -7.61
CA ALA A 306 -0.01 13.57 -7.64
C ALA A 306 1.04 14.68 -7.55
N ILE A 307 2.08 14.63 -8.41
CA ILE A 307 3.17 15.62 -8.43
C ILE A 307 3.15 16.57 -9.62
N GLU A 308 2.45 16.23 -10.71
CA GLU A 308 2.40 17.00 -11.95
C GLU A 308 0.99 17.10 -12.50
N ASP A 309 0.68 18.22 -13.15
CA ASP A 309 -0.67 18.53 -13.64
C ASP A 309 -1.24 17.43 -14.55
N PHE A 310 -0.41 16.84 -15.42
CA PHE A 310 -0.85 15.80 -16.35
C PHE A 310 -1.24 14.49 -15.66
N MET A 311 -0.83 14.27 -14.40
CA MET A 311 -1.21 13.13 -13.58
C MET A 311 -2.58 13.31 -12.92
N GLY A 312 -3.21 14.48 -13.09
CA GLY A 312 -4.55 14.81 -12.63
C GLY A 312 -4.61 15.56 -11.30
N SER A 313 -3.47 15.73 -10.60
CA SER A 313 -3.36 16.53 -9.38
C SER A 313 -1.89 16.82 -9.07
N THR A 314 -1.60 17.97 -8.47
CA THR A 314 -0.30 18.34 -7.88
C THR A 314 -0.33 18.37 -6.36
N ASP A 315 -1.46 18.02 -5.73
CA ASP A 315 -1.64 18.16 -4.28
C ASP A 315 -0.73 17.22 -3.47
N GLY A 316 -0.24 16.14 -4.08
CA GLY A 316 0.70 15.21 -3.47
C GLY A 316 2.05 15.85 -3.15
N ARG A 317 2.45 16.90 -3.90
CA ARG A 317 3.70 17.64 -3.67
C ARG A 317 3.79 18.15 -2.24
N ILE A 318 2.71 18.67 -1.67
CA ILE A 318 2.69 19.24 -0.32
C ILE A 318 3.11 18.22 0.74
N LEU A 319 2.71 16.95 0.57
CA LEU A 319 3.05 15.87 1.50
C LEU A 319 4.50 15.42 1.33
N LEU A 320 5.00 15.39 0.10
CA LEU A 320 6.39 15.00 -0.18
C LEU A 320 7.38 16.11 0.18
N GLU A 321 7.03 17.38 -0.06
CA GLU A 321 7.78 18.55 0.40
C GLU A 321 7.85 18.60 1.93
N SER A 322 6.77 18.22 2.62
CA SER A 322 6.77 18.04 4.08
C SER A 322 7.82 17.03 4.53
N PHE A 323 7.95 15.91 3.80
CA PHE A 323 8.94 14.88 4.10
C PHE A 323 10.35 15.39 3.84
N VAL A 324 10.61 16.01 2.69
CA VAL A 324 11.92 16.58 2.35
C VAL A 324 12.36 17.62 3.40
N ALA A 325 11.48 18.55 3.77
CA ALA A 325 11.76 19.55 4.81
C ALA A 325 12.02 18.94 6.20
N SER A 326 11.61 17.68 6.45
CA SER A 326 11.90 16.98 7.69
C SER A 326 13.29 16.37 7.77
N LEU A 327 13.93 16.11 6.63
CA LEU A 327 15.29 15.60 6.56
C LEU A 327 16.29 16.64 7.07
N GLU A 328 16.05 17.92 6.78
CA GLU A 328 16.90 19.05 7.21
C GLU A 328 16.83 19.36 8.72
N ALA A 329 15.79 18.88 9.39
CA ALA A 329 15.50 19.23 10.78
C ALA A 329 16.20 18.31 11.80
N VAL A 330 16.81 17.23 11.35
CA VAL A 330 17.54 16.30 12.22
C VAL A 330 19.03 16.67 12.17
N PRO A 331 19.65 17.07 13.30
CA PRO A 331 21.09 17.33 13.33
C PRO A 331 21.87 16.06 12.97
N ALA A 332 22.89 16.21 12.12
CA ALA A 332 23.80 15.14 11.71
C ALA A 332 24.62 14.56 12.88
#